data_AF-A0A2N1P7D4-F1
#
_entry.id   AF-A0A2N1P7D4-F1
#
_cell.length_a   1.000
_cell.length_b   1.000
_cell.length_c   1.000
_cell.angle_alpha   90.00
_cell.angle_beta   90.00
_cell.angle_gamma   90.00
#
_symmetry.space_group_name_H-M   'P 1'
#
loop_
_entity.id
_entity.type
_entity.pdbx_description
1 polymer ?
#
loop_
_entity_poly.entity_id
_entity_poly.type
_entity_poly.pdbx_seq_one_letter_code
_entity_poly.pdbx_strand_id
1 'polypeptide(L)'
;MKRNIIKIIAVLVLIAGLVGISVIKSNLSARRSAESLQSIKDEYFRTRDSLLLQKFDDTTRVYVDSIQNLERFYLTQIDSLNDYHADRESLLTAEIEKQKARNTASQKTTVAEKPPQDTISPIVKADYNSLLSRLPGDLTDYERRVSTDEIIIELSKKYNLSPEKIKKITGST
;
A
#
# COMPACT_ATOMS: atom_id res chain seq x y z
N MET A 1 28.35 -22.29 -38.97
CA MET A 1 28.09 -21.47 -37.77
C MET A 1 26.68 -21.61 -37.17
N LYS A 2 25.59 -21.62 -37.96
CA LYS A 2 24.20 -21.70 -37.43
C LYS A 2 23.89 -22.92 -36.54
N ARG A 3 24.48 -24.09 -36.83
CA ARG A 3 24.28 -25.32 -36.02
C ARG A 3 24.84 -25.24 -34.59
N ASN A 4 25.89 -24.45 -34.35
CA ASN A 4 26.47 -24.34 -33.01
C ASN A 4 25.66 -23.36 -32.14
N ILE A 5 25.06 -22.34 -32.75
CA ILE A 5 24.19 -21.37 -32.07
C ILE A 5 22.92 -22.06 -31.55
N ILE A 6 22.31 -22.94 -32.36
CA ILE A 6 21.11 -23.69 -31.95
C ILE A 6 21.40 -24.62 -30.76
N LYS A 7 22.58 -25.25 -30.71
CA LYS A 7 22.98 -26.10 -29.58
C LYS A 7 23.17 -25.29 -28.29
N ILE A 8 23.76 -24.09 -28.38
CA ILE A 8 23.95 -23.21 -27.22
C ILE A 8 22.60 -22.73 -26.67
N ILE A 9 21.66 -22.35 -27.54
CA ILE A 9 20.33 -21.92 -27.13
C ILE A 9 19.56 -23.08 -26.47
N ALA A 10 19.65 -24.31 -27.02
CA ALA A 10 19.00 -25.47 -26.44
C ALA A 10 19.51 -25.79 -25.01
N VAL A 11 20.82 -25.64 -24.77
CA VAL A 11 21.42 -25.82 -23.44
C VAL A 11 20.93 -24.75 -22.46
N LEU A 12 20.84 -23.49 -22.89
CA LEU A 12 20.32 -22.39 -22.06
C LEU A 12 18.87 -22.61 -21.64
N VAL A 13 18.01 -23.08 -22.55
CA VAL A 13 16.60 -23.39 -22.24
C VAL A 13 16.49 -24.53 -21.22
N LEU A 14 17.34 -25.56 -21.35
CA LEU A 14 17.38 -26.67 -20.40
C LEU A 14 17.80 -26.24 -18.99
N ILE A 15 18.82 -25.38 -18.90
CA ILE A 15 19.28 -24.82 -17.61
C ILE A 15 18.17 -23.95 -16.99
N ALA A 16 17.53 -23.09 -17.78
CA ALA A 16 16.43 -22.26 -17.32
C ALA A 16 15.23 -23.10 -16.82
N GLY A 17 14.91 -24.20 -17.51
CA GLY A 17 13.86 -25.14 -17.08
C GLY A 17 14.17 -25.82 -15.75
N LEU A 18 15.41 -26.27 -15.56
CA LEU A 18 15.85 -26.90 -14.30
C LEU A 18 15.81 -25.91 -13.12
N VAL A 19 16.26 -24.68 -13.33
CA VAL A 19 16.19 -23.62 -12.31
C VAL A 19 14.74 -23.28 -11.98
N GLY A 20 13.88 -23.13 -13.00
CA GLY A 20 12.45 -22.85 -12.81
C GLY A 20 11.72 -23.92 -11.99
N ILE A 21 11.94 -25.21 -12.31
CA ILE A 21 11.34 -26.33 -11.56
C ILE A 21 11.86 -26.36 -10.11
N SER A 22 13.14 -26.07 -9.89
CA SER A 22 13.75 -26.03 -8.56
C SER A 22 13.15 -24.93 -7.68
N VAL A 23 12.97 -23.71 -8.22
CA VAL A 23 12.38 -22.58 -7.49
C VAL A 23 10.91 -22.84 -7.16
N ILE A 24 10.13 -23.41 -8.08
CA ILE A 24 8.72 -23.76 -7.82
C ILE A 24 8.60 -24.80 -6.71
N LYS A 25 9.44 -25.85 -6.75
CA LYS A 25 9.44 -26.90 -5.71
C LYS A 25 9.90 -26.35 -4.34
N SER A 26 10.87 -25.45 -4.34
CA SER A 26 11.36 -24.77 -3.13
C SER A 26 10.27 -23.90 -2.49
N ASN A 27 9.57 -23.08 -3.28
CA ASN A 27 8.48 -22.25 -2.78
C ASN A 27 7.29 -23.07 -2.28
N LEU A 28 6.93 -24.16 -2.97
CA LEU A 28 5.84 -25.04 -2.54
C LEU A 28 6.18 -25.78 -1.23
N SER A 29 7.44 -26.21 -1.08
CA SER A 29 7.91 -26.86 0.14
C SER A 29 8.02 -25.89 1.31
N ALA A 30 8.51 -24.67 1.09
CA ALA A 30 8.59 -23.63 2.11
C ALA A 30 7.19 -23.25 2.62
N ARG A 31 6.20 -23.17 1.73
CA ARG A 31 4.81 -22.86 2.09
C ARG A 31 4.16 -23.96 2.94
N ARG A 32 4.37 -25.24 2.58
CA ARG A 32 3.89 -26.38 3.38
C ARG A 32 4.58 -26.50 4.75
N SER A 33 5.88 -26.19 4.82
CA SER A 33 6.62 -26.18 6.09
C SER A 33 6.20 -25.02 6.98
N ALA A 34 5.85 -23.86 6.42
CA ALA A 34 5.31 -22.75 7.18
C ALA A 34 3.91 -23.06 7.74
N GLU A 35 3.04 -23.65 6.93
CA GLU A 35 1.69 -24.08 7.37
C GLU A 35 1.75 -25.13 8.48
N SER A 36 2.67 -26.11 8.40
CA SER A 36 2.82 -27.13 9.45
C SER A 36 3.45 -26.59 10.75
N LEU A 37 4.39 -25.65 10.65
CA LEU A 37 4.92 -24.94 11.81
C LEU A 37 3.84 -24.07 12.49
N GLN A 38 3.00 -23.42 11.70
CA GLN A 38 1.87 -22.64 12.20
C GLN A 38 0.88 -23.55 12.93
N SER A 39 0.50 -24.68 12.33
CA SER A 39 -0.46 -25.62 12.95
C SER A 39 0.07 -26.22 14.25
N ILE A 40 1.35 -26.58 14.31
CA ILE A 40 1.99 -27.11 15.53
C ILE A 40 2.06 -26.04 16.62
N LYS A 41 2.36 -24.79 16.23
CA LYS A 41 2.40 -23.66 17.15
C LYS A 41 1.01 -23.40 17.74
N ASP A 42 -0.02 -23.38 16.91
CA ASP A 42 -1.41 -23.16 17.33
C ASP A 42 -1.91 -24.30 18.25
N GLU A 43 -1.57 -25.55 17.94
CA GLU A 43 -1.90 -26.71 18.76
C GLU A 43 -1.17 -26.69 20.11
N TYR A 44 0.10 -26.28 20.14
CA TYR A 44 0.88 -26.12 21.37
C TYR A 44 0.27 -25.05 22.30
N PHE A 45 -0.06 -23.87 21.77
CA PHE A 45 -0.67 -22.80 22.57
C PHE A 45 -2.05 -23.20 23.08
N ARG A 46 -2.88 -23.82 22.24
CA ARG A 46 -4.22 -24.27 22.62
C ARG A 46 -4.20 -25.33 23.73
N THR A 47 -3.21 -26.23 23.69
CA THR A 47 -3.05 -27.29 24.71
C THR A 47 -2.46 -26.75 26.01
N ARG A 48 -1.49 -25.83 25.94
CA ARG A 48 -0.91 -25.19 27.11
C ARG A 48 -1.95 -24.34 27.85
N ASP A 49 -2.72 -23.56 27.10
CA ASP A 49 -3.70 -22.65 27.67
C ASP A 49 -4.89 -23.44 28.26
N SER A 50 -5.29 -24.57 27.66
CA SER A 50 -6.34 -25.43 28.24
C SER A 50 -5.93 -26.08 29.57
N LEU A 51 -4.67 -26.52 29.71
CA LEU A 51 -4.10 -27.05 30.96
C LEU A 51 -3.99 -26.00 32.06
N LEU A 52 -3.67 -24.75 31.69
CA LEU A 52 -3.64 -23.63 32.61
C LEU A 52 -5.06 -23.25 33.07
N LEU A 53 -6.04 -23.19 32.16
CA LEU A 53 -7.43 -22.89 32.50
C LEU A 53 -8.07 -23.92 33.43
N GLN A 54 -7.66 -25.20 33.36
CA GLN A 54 -8.21 -26.25 34.21
C GLN A 54 -7.83 -26.11 35.70
N LYS A 55 -6.80 -25.32 36.02
CA LYS A 55 -6.35 -25.07 37.40
C LYS A 55 -7.02 -23.86 38.06
N PHE A 56 -7.85 -23.12 37.32
CA PHE A 56 -8.55 -21.94 37.82
C PHE A 56 -9.97 -22.30 38.25
N ASP A 57 -10.47 -21.62 39.29
CA ASP A 57 -11.87 -21.71 39.72
C ASP A 57 -12.82 -21.22 38.60
N ASP A 58 -14.07 -21.70 38.59
CA ASP A 58 -15.03 -21.46 37.50
C ASP A 58 -15.23 -19.97 37.19
N THR A 59 -15.17 -19.09 38.19
CA THR A 59 -15.25 -17.63 38.00
C THR A 59 -14.03 -17.06 37.29
N THR A 60 -12.83 -17.49 37.66
CA THR A 60 -11.59 -17.05 36.98
C THR A 60 -11.53 -17.58 35.56
N ARG A 61 -12.07 -18.77 35.31
CA ARG A 61 -12.21 -19.34 33.97
C ARG A 61 -13.08 -18.50 33.05
N VAL A 62 -14.25 -18.04 33.54
CA VAL A 62 -15.14 -17.13 32.79
C VAL A 62 -14.45 -15.81 32.46
N TYR A 63 -13.66 -15.25 33.39
CA TYR A 63 -12.89 -14.04 33.14
C TYR A 63 -11.82 -14.26 32.05
N VAL A 64 -11.06 -15.35 32.14
CA VAL A 64 -10.03 -15.67 31.14
C VAL A 64 -10.66 -15.89 29.76
N ASP A 65 -11.77 -16.63 29.67
CA ASP A 65 -12.50 -16.82 28.41
C ASP A 65 -13.02 -15.48 27.85
N SER A 66 -13.49 -14.59 28.71
CA SER A 66 -13.96 -13.26 28.27
C SER A 66 -12.81 -12.41 27.69
N ILE A 67 -11.63 -12.45 28.31
CA ILE A 67 -10.44 -11.73 27.87
C ILE A 67 -9.95 -12.32 26.54
N GLN A 68 -9.88 -13.65 26.43
CA GLN A 68 -9.46 -14.33 25.20
C GLN A 68 -10.41 -14.06 24.02
N ASN A 69 -11.72 -14.02 24.27
CA ASN A 69 -12.70 -13.68 23.24
C ASN A 69 -12.55 -12.22 22.79
N LEU A 70 -12.30 -11.30 23.73
CA LEU A 70 -12.06 -9.90 23.42
C LEU A 70 -10.77 -9.72 22.61
N GLU A 71 -9.70 -10.43 22.97
CA GLU A 71 -8.43 -10.43 22.25
C GLU A 71 -8.60 -10.92 20.81
N ARG A 72 -9.29 -12.06 20.60
CA ARG A 72 -9.60 -12.56 19.26
C ARG A 72 -10.42 -11.58 18.43
N PHE A 73 -11.39 -10.91 19.05
CA PHE A 73 -12.20 -9.90 18.38
C PHE A 73 -11.34 -8.73 17.87
N TYR A 74 -10.45 -8.20 18.71
CA TYR A 74 -9.57 -7.10 18.30
C TYR A 74 -8.53 -7.53 17.26
N LEU A 75 -7.94 -8.72 17.40
CA LEU A 75 -7.01 -9.26 16.40
C LEU A 75 -7.69 -9.41 15.04
N THR A 76 -8.93 -9.93 15.01
CA THR A 76 -9.69 -10.07 13.77
C THR A 76 -9.95 -8.72 13.10
N GLN A 77 -10.24 -7.67 13.87
CA GLN A 77 -10.40 -6.32 13.32
C GLN A 77 -9.10 -5.73 12.79
N ILE A 78 -7.99 -5.96 13.49
CA ILE A 78 -6.66 -5.51 13.05
C ILE A 78 -6.27 -6.21 11.75
N ASP A 79 -6.46 -7.53 11.67
CA ASP A 79 -6.17 -8.31 10.46
C ASP A 79 -7.04 -7.86 9.29
N SER A 80 -8.34 -7.64 9.51
CA SER A 80 -9.23 -7.07 8.49
C SER A 80 -8.77 -5.68 8.02
N LEU A 81 -8.24 -4.85 8.92
CA LEU A 81 -7.74 -3.53 8.57
C LEU A 81 -6.46 -3.63 7.74
N ASN A 82 -5.55 -4.51 8.14
CA ASN A 82 -4.31 -4.78 7.43
C ASN A 82 -4.57 -5.35 6.03
N ASP A 83 -5.53 -6.27 5.89
CA ASP A 83 -5.95 -6.81 4.60
C ASP A 83 -6.54 -5.70 3.71
N TYR A 84 -7.39 -4.82 4.28
CA TYR A 84 -7.93 -3.67 3.56
C TYR A 84 -6.83 -2.71 3.08
N HIS A 85 -5.83 -2.45 3.91
CA HIS A 85 -4.69 -1.60 3.56
C HIS A 85 -3.77 -2.25 2.52
N ALA A 86 -3.49 -3.55 2.66
CA ALA A 86 -2.68 -4.30 1.70
C ALA A 86 -3.34 -4.33 0.31
N ASP A 87 -4.66 -4.54 0.27
CA ASP A 87 -5.41 -4.54 -1.00
C ASP A 87 -5.43 -3.15 -1.64
N ARG A 88 -5.57 -2.09 -0.84
CA ARG A 88 -5.53 -0.70 -1.31
C ARG A 88 -4.14 -0.26 -1.79
N GLU A 89 -3.07 -0.68 -1.12
CA GLU A 89 -1.70 -0.44 -1.59
C GLU A 89 -1.41 -1.20 -2.89
N SER A 90 -1.97 -2.40 -3.07
CA SER A 90 -1.87 -3.16 -4.33
C SER A 90 -2.59 -2.46 -5.49
N LEU A 91 -3.76 -1.86 -5.22
CA LEU A 91 -4.50 -1.08 -6.22
C LEU A 91 -3.79 0.22 -6.58
N LEU A 92 -3.22 0.91 -5.59
CA LEU A 92 -2.42 2.12 -5.81
C LEU A 92 -1.15 1.83 -6.61
N THR A 93 -0.44 0.73 -6.31
CA THR A 93 0.75 0.33 -7.07
C THR A 93 0.38 -0.09 -8.50
N ALA A 94 -0.71 -0.83 -8.70
CA ALA A 94 -1.20 -1.17 -10.04
C ALA A 94 -1.61 0.06 -10.87
N GLU A 95 -2.23 1.07 -10.23
CA GLU A 95 -2.60 2.32 -10.90
C GLU A 95 -1.36 3.18 -11.24
N ILE A 96 -0.37 3.23 -10.35
CA ILE A 96 0.92 3.89 -10.61
C ILE A 96 1.66 3.21 -11.78
N GLU A 97 1.66 1.88 -11.86
CA GLU A 97 2.26 1.17 -12.99
C GLU A 97 1.51 1.43 -14.31
N LYS A 98 0.17 1.47 -14.29
CA LYS A 98 -0.64 1.86 -15.46
C LYS A 98 -0.36 3.30 -15.91
N GLN A 99 -0.19 4.23 -14.98
CA GLN A 99 0.16 5.62 -15.29
C GLN A 99 1.59 5.73 -15.83
N LYS A 100 2.55 5.00 -15.27
CA LYS A 100 3.92 4.92 -15.82
C LYS A 100 3.91 4.39 -17.24
N ALA A 101 3.19 3.30 -17.53
CA ALA A 101 3.08 2.72 -18.86
C ALA A 101 2.40 3.66 -19.88
N ARG A 102 1.39 4.43 -19.45
CA ARG A 102 0.77 5.48 -20.28
C ARG A 102 1.75 6.64 -20.56
N ASN A 103 2.55 7.04 -19.58
CA ASN A 103 3.53 8.12 -19.76
C ASN A 103 4.71 7.71 -20.65
N THR A 104 5.16 6.46 -20.65
CA THR A 104 6.17 5.96 -21.61
C THR A 104 5.60 5.80 -23.02
N ALA A 105 4.31 5.51 -23.18
CA ALA A 105 3.66 5.45 -24.49
C ALA A 105 3.38 6.86 -25.08
N SER A 106 3.09 7.86 -24.24
CA SER A 106 2.89 9.25 -24.67
C SER A 106 4.18 10.04 -24.95
N GLN A 107 5.36 9.55 -24.54
CA GLN A 107 6.63 10.26 -24.78
C GLN A 107 7.19 10.14 -26.21
N LYS A 108 6.48 9.48 -27.14
CA LYS A 108 6.88 9.43 -28.55
C LYS A 108 6.16 10.43 -29.46
N THR A 109 5.37 11.35 -28.92
CA THR A 109 4.80 12.43 -29.75
C THR A 109 4.57 13.69 -28.93
N THR A 110 4.93 14.82 -29.53
CA THR A 110 4.68 16.22 -29.10
C THR A 110 5.56 16.77 -27.97
N VAL A 111 6.64 17.43 -28.39
CA VAL A 111 7.16 18.64 -27.76
C VAL A 111 6.00 19.63 -27.65
N ALA A 112 5.38 19.72 -26.47
CA ALA A 112 4.40 20.74 -26.15
C ALA A 112 5.10 21.85 -25.36
N GLU A 113 5.12 23.02 -25.98
CA GLU A 113 5.62 24.30 -25.51
C GLU A 113 5.11 24.60 -24.08
N LYS A 114 6.03 24.79 -23.13
CA LYS A 114 5.72 25.24 -21.77
C LYS A 114 4.98 26.58 -21.86
N PRO A 115 3.75 26.71 -21.35
CA PRO A 115 3.18 28.04 -21.18
C PRO A 115 4.03 28.82 -20.16
N PRO A 116 4.21 30.14 -20.35
CA PRO A 116 5.09 30.96 -19.51
C PRO A 116 4.61 30.94 -18.05
N GLN A 117 5.55 30.74 -17.12
CA GLN A 117 5.30 30.54 -15.68
C GLN A 117 4.60 31.71 -14.98
N ASP A 118 4.46 32.87 -15.62
CA ASP A 118 3.93 34.09 -15.02
C ASP A 118 2.39 34.21 -15.07
N THR A 119 1.70 33.47 -15.94
CA THR A 119 0.23 33.56 -16.05
C THR A 119 -0.53 32.61 -15.13
N ILE A 120 0.15 31.59 -14.58
CA ILE A 120 -0.49 30.51 -13.81
C ILE A 120 -0.67 30.89 -12.33
N SER A 121 0.26 31.67 -11.78
CA SER A 121 0.24 32.12 -10.37
C SER A 121 -1.06 32.80 -9.92
N PRO A 122 -1.64 33.77 -10.65
CA PRO A 122 -2.90 34.41 -10.22
C PRO A 122 -4.09 33.44 -10.25
N ILE A 123 -4.10 32.49 -11.19
CA ILE A 123 -5.18 31.49 -11.33
C ILE A 123 -5.11 30.50 -10.16
N VAL A 124 -3.91 30.00 -9.84
CA VAL A 124 -3.69 29.12 -8.68
C VAL A 124 -4.12 29.79 -7.38
N LYS A 125 -3.82 31.09 -7.21
CA LYS A 125 -4.20 31.84 -6.01
C LYS A 125 -5.72 32.05 -5.90
N ALA A 126 -6.39 32.33 -7.02
CA ALA A 126 -7.85 32.47 -7.04
C ALA A 126 -8.55 31.15 -6.68
N ASP A 127 -8.10 30.03 -7.25
CA ASP A 127 -8.64 28.71 -6.96
C ASP A 127 -8.38 28.28 -5.52
N TYR A 128 -7.18 28.55 -4.99
CA TYR A 128 -6.87 28.31 -3.58
C TYR A 128 -7.84 29.04 -2.64
N ASN A 129 -8.07 30.34 -2.85
CA ASN A 129 -8.99 31.12 -2.03
C ASN A 129 -10.45 30.63 -2.15
N SER A 130 -10.86 30.19 -3.34
CA SER A 130 -12.18 29.62 -3.59
C SER A 130 -12.40 28.29 -2.87
N LEU A 131 -11.37 27.45 -2.78
CA LEU A 131 -11.44 26.19 -2.04
C LEU A 131 -11.37 26.43 -0.53
N LEU A 132 -10.53 27.37 -0.09
CA LEU A 132 -10.39 27.73 1.32
C LEU A 132 -11.68 28.32 1.89
N SER A 133 -12.41 29.12 1.11
CA SER A 133 -13.70 29.71 1.54
C SER A 133 -14.85 28.72 1.62
N ARG A 134 -14.71 27.53 1.03
CA ARG A 134 -15.68 26.43 1.14
C ARG A 134 -15.48 25.59 2.39
N LEU A 135 -14.37 25.79 3.11
CA LEU A 135 -14.12 25.05 4.34
C LEU A 135 -15.13 25.46 5.42
N PRO A 136 -15.63 24.50 6.23
CA PRO A 136 -16.45 24.80 7.39
C PRO A 136 -15.77 25.81 8.33
N GLY A 137 -16.54 26.75 8.87
CA GLY A 137 -16.01 27.77 9.79
C GLY A 137 -15.66 27.22 11.18
N ASP A 138 -16.24 26.08 11.54
CA ASP A 138 -16.14 25.38 12.83
C ASP A 138 -14.96 24.39 12.93
N LEU A 139 -14.09 24.35 11.92
CA LEU A 139 -12.89 23.52 11.93
C LEU A 139 -11.92 23.91 13.05
N THR A 140 -11.45 22.90 13.79
CA THR A 140 -10.33 23.04 14.72
C THR A 140 -9.02 23.38 13.99
N ASP A 141 -8.01 23.86 14.72
CA ASP A 141 -6.70 24.21 14.15
C ASP A 141 -6.01 23.02 13.45
N TYR A 142 -6.24 21.80 13.95
CA TYR A 142 -5.72 20.59 13.31
C TYR A 142 -6.44 20.32 11.99
N GLU A 143 -7.77 20.29 11.99
CA GLU A 143 -8.55 19.98 10.80
C GLU A 143 -8.33 21.04 9.71
N ARG A 144 -8.25 22.31 10.09
CA ARG A 144 -7.94 23.40 9.16
C ARG A 144 -6.58 23.21 8.47
N ARG A 145 -5.56 22.72 9.19
CA ARG A 145 -4.25 22.42 8.60
C ARG A 145 -4.34 21.26 7.61
N VAL A 146 -4.98 20.16 8.00
CA VAL A 146 -5.15 18.98 7.12
C VAL A 146 -5.91 19.36 5.86
N SER A 147 -7.03 20.06 5.97
CA SER A 147 -7.81 20.51 4.82
C SER A 147 -7.03 21.49 3.92
N THR A 148 -6.19 22.34 4.49
CA THR A 148 -5.33 23.24 3.71
C THR A 148 -4.29 22.46 2.91
N ASP A 149 -3.66 21.44 3.51
CA ASP A 149 -2.71 20.57 2.81
C ASP A 149 -3.40 19.73 1.71
N GLU A 150 -4.64 19.27 1.94
CA GLU A 150 -5.44 18.59 0.92
C GLU A 150 -5.73 19.49 -0.29
N ILE A 151 -6.14 20.74 -0.05
CA ILE A 151 -6.34 21.75 -1.10
C ILE A 151 -5.04 21.94 -1.91
N ILE A 152 -3.90 22.02 -1.23
CA ILE A 152 -2.60 22.19 -1.88
C ILE A 152 -2.27 20.98 -2.77
N ILE A 153 -2.52 19.75 -2.30
CA ILE A 153 -2.32 18.52 -3.07
C ILE A 153 -3.27 18.46 -4.28
N GLU A 154 -4.49 18.93 -4.14
CA GLU A 154 -5.46 19.00 -5.25
C GLU A 154 -4.98 19.98 -6.33
N LEU A 155 -4.55 21.19 -5.94
CA LEU A 155 -4.00 22.19 -6.87
C LEU A 155 -2.69 21.72 -7.51
N SER A 156 -1.83 21.01 -6.76
CA SER A 156 -0.58 20.48 -7.28
C SER A 156 -0.84 19.52 -8.45
N LYS A 157 -1.86 18.66 -8.32
CA LYS A 157 -2.30 17.74 -9.37
C LYS A 157 -2.96 18.49 -10.54
N LYS A 158 -3.86 19.43 -10.26
CA LYS A 158 -4.60 20.20 -11.28
C LYS A 158 -3.67 21.01 -12.20
N TYR A 159 -2.63 21.63 -11.63
CA TYR A 159 -1.70 22.49 -12.36
C TYR A 159 -0.36 21.83 -12.72
N ASN A 160 -0.16 20.56 -12.36
CA ASN A 160 1.09 19.83 -12.52
C ASN A 160 2.30 20.60 -11.93
N LEU A 161 2.11 21.16 -10.73
CA LEU A 161 3.12 21.89 -9.96
C LEU A 161 3.46 21.09 -8.69
N SER A 162 4.66 21.29 -8.13
CA SER A 162 4.98 20.68 -6.82
C SER A 162 4.16 21.35 -5.70
N PRO A 163 3.80 20.61 -4.63
CA PRO A 163 3.11 21.19 -3.47
C PRO A 163 3.84 22.40 -2.87
N GLU A 164 5.18 22.35 -2.81
CA GLU A 164 6.00 23.48 -2.34
C GLU A 164 5.83 24.73 -3.21
N LYS A 165 5.71 24.55 -4.53
CA LYS A 165 5.51 25.66 -5.45
C LYS A 165 4.12 26.26 -5.30
N ILE A 166 3.09 25.44 -5.04
CA ILE A 166 1.75 25.92 -4.68
C ILE A 166 1.80 26.70 -3.36
N LYS A 167 2.42 26.16 -2.30
CA LYS A 167 2.61 26.86 -1.01
C LYS A 167 3.26 28.23 -1.18
N LYS A 168 4.28 28.33 -2.04
CA LYS A 168 4.95 29.59 -2.36
C LYS A 168 4.05 30.59 -3.09
N ILE A 169 3.17 30.13 -3.98
CA ILE A 169 2.23 30.98 -4.72
C ILE A 169 1.10 31.47 -3.78
N THR A 170 0.62 30.61 -2.88
CA THR A 170 -0.52 30.90 -2.00
C THR A 170 -0.11 31.59 -0.70
N GLY A 171 1.16 31.52 -0.31
CA GLY A 171 1.67 32.07 0.96
C GLY A 171 1.31 31.22 2.18
N SER A 172 0.96 29.94 1.97
CA SER A 172 0.61 29.00 3.03
C SER A 172 1.89 28.41 3.63
N THR A 173 2.27 28.89 4.83
CA THR A 173 3.36 28.34 5.65
C THR A 173 2.86 27.28 6.62
#